data_AF-A0A497JD86-F1
#
_entry.id   AF-A0A497JD86-F1
#
_cell.length_a   1.000
_cell.length_b   1.000
_cell.length_c   1.000
_cell.angle_alpha   90.00
_cell.angle_beta   90.00
_cell.angle_gamma   90.00
#
_symmetry.space_group_name_H-M   'P 1'
#
loop_
_entity.id
_entity.type
_entity.pdbx_description
1 polymer ?
#
loop_
_entity_poly.entity_id
_entity_poly.type
_entity_poly.pdbx_seq_one_letter_code
_entity_poly.pdbx_strand_id
1 'polypeptide(L)' 'YNIAFGKRTSILELAEKIISLTSSNSKIVFEKPRKGDIRHSLASIEKAKRDLGYNPEYDLEKGLKKTIEWFREKTNSKAA' A
#
# COMPACT_ATOMS: atom_id res chain seq x y z
N TYR A 1 -3.83 -13.89 -15.71
CA TYR A 1 -2.87 -12.76 -15.73
C TYR A 1 -2.71 -12.23 -14.32
N ASN A 2 -1.56 -11.66 -13.96
CA ASN A 2 -1.40 -10.97 -12.69
C ASN A 2 -1.68 -9.48 -12.90
N ILE A 3 -2.67 -8.94 -12.18
CA ILE A 3 -2.99 -7.50 -12.17
C ILE A 3 -2.48 -6.95 -10.84
N ALA A 4 -1.28 -6.36 -10.89
CA ALA A 4 -0.55 -5.90 -9.71
C ALA A 4 0.37 -4.73 -10.10
N PHE A 5 1.09 -4.15 -9.14
CA PHE A 5 2.04 -3.08 -9.45
C PHE A 5 3.39 -3.60 -9.99
N GLY A 6 3.77 -4.85 -9.68
CA GLY A 6 5.03 -5.45 -10.14
C GLY A 6 6.27 -5.02 -9.35
N LYS A 7 6.10 -4.33 -8.21
CA LYS A 7 7.17 -4.04 -7.23
C LYS A 7 6.76 -4.55 -5.85
N ARG A 8 7.75 -4.85 -5.01
CA ARG A 8 7.57 -5.26 -3.62
C ARG A 8 7.72 -4.05 -2.70
N THR A 9 7.02 -4.08 -1.58
CA THR A 9 7.24 -3.18 -0.44
C THR A 9 7.17 -4.03 0.83
N SER A 10 8.07 -3.77 1.78
CA SER A 10 8.04 -4.40 3.09
C SER A 10 6.97 -3.78 4.00
N ILE A 11 6.58 -4.49 5.05
CA ILE A 11 5.64 -3.97 6.06
C ILE A 11 6.23 -2.73 6.76
N LEU A 12 7.54 -2.72 7.02
CA LEU A 12 8.22 -1.59 7.65
C LEU A 12 8.18 -0.34 6.78
N GLU A 13 8.58 -0.44 5.51
CA GLU A 13 8.53 0.70 4.57
C GLU A 13 7.10 1.24 4.40
N LEU A 14 6.10 0.35 4.38
CA LEU A 14 4.70 0.76 4.30
C LEU A 14 4.28 1.54 5.55
N ALA A 15 4.62 1.04 6.75
CA ALA A 15 4.30 1.70 8.01
C ALA A 15 4.98 3.08 8.13
N GLU A 16 6.26 3.17 7.77
CA GLU A 16 7.03 4.42 7.75
C GLU A 16 6.43 5.45 6.78
N LYS A 17 6.02 5.02 5.57
CA LYS A 17 5.35 5.89 4.60
C LYS A 17 4.02 6.42 5.13
N ILE A 18 3.22 5.57 5.78
CA ILE A 18 1.94 5.99 6.38
C ILE A 18 2.18 7.02 7.48
N ILE A 19 3.12 6.78 8.40
CA ILE A 19 3.47 7.71 9.48
C ILE A 19 3.90 9.06 8.90
N SER A 20 4.80 9.04 7.91
CA SER A 20 5.31 10.25 7.25
C SER A 20 4.18 11.04 6.57
N LEU A 21 3.37 10.40 5.74
CA LEU A 21 2.29 11.05 4.98
C LEU A 21 1.14 11.57 5.86
N THR A 22 0.95 10.99 7.04
CA THR A 22 -0.09 11.41 7.99
C THR A 22 0.42 12.34 9.09
N SER A 23 1.73 12.56 9.18
CA SER A 23 2.38 13.27 10.29
C SER A 23 1.99 12.69 11.66
N SER A 24 1.83 11.38 11.72
CA SER A 24 1.41 10.68 12.94
C SER A 24 2.56 10.57 13.94
N ASN A 25 2.24 10.63 15.24
CA ASN A 25 3.19 10.33 16.32
C ASN A 25 3.19 8.83 16.71
N SER A 26 2.59 7.97 15.89
CA SER A 26 2.53 6.52 16.13
C SER A 26 3.91 5.89 16.16
N LYS A 27 4.11 4.93 17.05
CA LYS A 27 5.36 4.15 17.12
C LYS A 27 5.20 2.83 16.37
N ILE A 28 6.24 2.43 15.64
CA ILE A 28 6.31 1.09 15.04
C ILE A 28 6.75 0.11 16.12
N VAL A 29 5.93 -0.92 16.37
CA VAL A 29 6.22 -1.98 17.34
C VAL A 29 6.29 -3.31 16.59
N PHE A 30 7.39 -4.04 16.79
CA PHE A 30 7.57 -5.36 16.19
C PHE A 30 6.95 -6.43 17.07
N GLU A 31 6.13 -7.28 16.48
CA GLU A 31 5.53 -8.44 17.14
C GLU A 31 5.91 -9.75 16.45
N LYS A 32 5.52 -10.87 17.07
CA LYS A 32 5.73 -12.20 16.49
C LYS A 32 4.98 -12.32 15.15
N PRO A 33 5.56 -12.98 14.13
CA PRO A 33 4.87 -13.23 12.87
C PRO A 33 3.53 -13.95 13.09
N ARG A 34 2.51 -13.59 12.31
CA ARG A 34 1.22 -14.28 12.41
C ARG A 34 1.31 -15.61 11.67
N LYS A 35 0.71 -16.65 12.26
CA LYS A 35 0.66 -17.98 11.64
C LYS A 35 -0.10 -17.89 10.32
N GLY A 36 0.56 -18.31 9.23
CA GLY A 36 -0.02 -18.27 7.88
C GLY A 36 0.42 -17.07 7.03
N ASP A 37 1.16 -16.11 7.59
CA ASP A 37 1.65 -14.97 6.81
C ASP A 37 2.66 -15.40 5.74
N ILE A 38 2.49 -14.86 4.52
CA ILE A 38 3.46 -14.99 3.43
C ILE A 38 4.56 -13.96 3.65
N ARG A 39 5.80 -14.42 3.86
CA ARG A 39 6.95 -13.52 4.10
C ARG A 39 7.31 -12.65 2.90
N HIS A 40 7.23 -13.21 1.71
CA HIS A 40 7.62 -12.54 0.47
C HIS A 40 6.59 -12.82 -0.62
N SER A 41 5.99 -11.76 -1.14
CA SER A 41 5.08 -11.81 -2.27
C SER A 41 5.51 -10.80 -3.32
N LEU A 42 5.54 -11.20 -4.60
CA LEU A 42 5.80 -10.34 -5.74
C LEU A 42 5.17 -10.97 -6.98
N ALA A 43 4.13 -10.34 -7.50
CA ALA A 43 3.49 -10.79 -8.74
C ALA A 43 4.20 -10.16 -9.95
N SER A 44 4.76 -10.99 -10.82
CA SER A 44 5.25 -10.53 -12.14
C SER A 44 4.07 -10.13 -13.02
N ILE A 45 4.12 -8.94 -13.61
CA ILE A 45 3.06 -8.38 -14.48
C ILE A 45 3.41 -8.45 -15.96
N GLU A 46 4.53 -9.08 -16.32
CA GLU A 46 5.05 -9.07 -17.69
C GLU A 46 4.09 -9.71 -18.70
N LYS A 47 3.36 -10.75 -18.30
CA LYS A 47 2.32 -11.35 -19.15
C LYS A 47 1.16 -10.39 -19.42
N ALA A 48 0.74 -9.62 -18.41
CA ALA A 48 -0.36 -8.66 -18.56
C ALA A 48 0.07 -7.43 -19.38
N LYS A 49 1.29 -6.93 -19.16
CA LYS A 49 1.87 -5.84 -19.96
C LYS A 49 1.91 -6.20 -21.45
N ARG A 50 2.45 -7.37 -21.78
CA ARG A 50 2.64 -7.81 -23.16
C ARG A 50 1.32 -8.10 -23.88
N ASP A 51 0.44 -8.89 -23.25
CA ASP A 51 -0.72 -9.45 -23.94
C ASP A 51 -1.94 -8.50 -23.86
N LEU A 52 -1.99 -7.59 -22.86
CA LEU A 52 -3.15 -6.73 -22.58
C LEU A 52 -2.82 -5.23 -22.59
N GLY A 53 -1.56 -4.84 -22.81
CA GLY A 53 -1.14 -3.44 -22.67
C GLY A 53 -1.27 -2.90 -21.23
N TYR A 54 -1.35 -3.77 -20.23
CA TYR A 54 -1.58 -3.38 -18.85
C TYR A 54 -0.43 -2.51 -18.32
N ASN A 55 -0.73 -1.27 -17.94
CA ASN A 55 0.21 -0.32 -17.35
C ASN A 55 -0.37 0.28 -16.06
N PRO A 56 0.10 -0.14 -14.87
CA PRO A 56 -0.47 0.36 -13.62
C PRO A 56 -0.19 1.87 -13.45
N GLU A 57 -1.26 2.66 -13.32
CA GLU A 57 -1.19 4.14 -13.22
C GLU A 57 -0.88 4.67 -11.81
N TYR A 58 -0.93 3.80 -10.81
CA TYR A 58 -0.72 4.14 -9.41
C TYR A 58 0.44 3.35 -8.86
N ASP A 59 1.43 4.08 -8.34
CA ASP A 59 2.39 3.52 -7.40
C ASP A 59 1.83 3.56 -5.97
N LEU A 60 2.61 3.00 -5.04
CA LEU A 60 2.21 2.93 -3.63
C LEU A 60 1.97 4.32 -3.03
N GLU A 61 2.81 5.31 -3.32
CA GLU A 61 2.70 6.62 -2.68
C GLU A 61 1.48 7.39 -3.19
N LYS A 62 1.23 7.38 -4.50
CA LYS A 62 0.04 7.98 -5.11
C LYS A 62 -1.24 7.32 -4.58
N GLY A 63 -1.24 5.98 -4.43
CA GLY A 63 -2.34 5.24 -3.83
C GLY A 63 -2.57 5.57 -2.35
N LEU A 64 -1.49 5.66 -1.56
CA LEU A 64 -1.55 6.03 -0.15
C LEU A 64 -2.10 7.45 0.05
N LYS A 65 -1.65 8.44 -0.73
CA LYS A 65 -2.15 9.82 -0.65
C LYS A 65 -3.67 9.88 -0.86
N LYS A 66 -4.18 9.24 -1.91
CA LYS A 66 -5.63 9.14 -2.16
C LYS A 66 -6.38 8.45 -1.03
N THR A 67 -5.82 7.37 -0.49
CA THR A 67 -6.43 6.61 0.61
C THR A 67 -6.51 7.47 1.87
N ILE A 68 -5.44 8.17 2.22
CA ILE A 68 -5.37 9.07 3.39
C ILE A 68 -6.36 10.22 3.25
N GLU A 69 -6.45 10.85 2.08
CA GLU A 69 -7.42 11.91 1.79
C GLU A 69 -8.85 11.44 2.00
N TRP A 70 -9.20 10.27 1.45
CA TRP A 70 -10.52 9.67 1.64
C TRP A 70 -10.85 9.43 3.14
N PHE A 71 -9.87 8.95 3.93
CA PHE A 71 -10.07 8.78 5.37
C PHE A 71 -10.24 10.12 6.10
N ARG A 72 -9.50 11.17 5.71
CA ARG A 72 -9.64 12.51 6.30
C ARG A 72 -11.04 13.07 6.06
N GLU A 73 -11.55 12.96 4.84
CA GLU A 73 -12.91 13.38 4.50
C GLU A 73 -13.95 12.63 5.35
N LYS A 74 -13.89 11.30 5.39
CA LYS A 74 -14.85 10.47 6.13
C LYS A 74 -14.82 10.68 7.63
N THR A 75 -13.67 11.01 8.20
CA THR A 75 -13.54 11.26 9.63
C THR A 75 -14.08 12.65 9.99
N ASN A 76 -13.83 13.65 9.14
CA ASN A 76 -14.37 15.00 9.32
C ASN A 76 -15.89 15.06 9.13
N SER A 77 -16.46 14.27 8.20
CA SER A 77 -17.91 14.19 8.01
C SER A 77 -18.69 13.50 9.15
N LYS A 78 -18.01 12.86 10.10
CA LYS A 78 -18.64 12.26 11.30
C LYS A 78 -18.54 13.16 12.55
N ALA A 79 -17.83 14.28 12.45
CA ALA A 79 -17.66 15.24 13.54
C ALA A 79 -18.54 16.51 13.37
N ALA A 80 -19.41 16.53 12.35
CA ALA A 80 -20.38 17.59 12.07
C ALA A 80 -21.81 17.08 12.27
#